data_AF-A0A928Y9M1-F1
#
_entry.id   AF-A0A928Y9M1-F1
#
_cell.length_a   1.000
_cell.length_b   1.000
_cell.length_c   1.000
_cell.angle_alpha   90.00
_cell.angle_beta   90.00
_cell.angle_gamma   90.00
#
_symmetry.space_group_name_H-M   'P 1'
#
loop_
_entity.id
_entity.type
_entity.pdbx_description
1 polymer ?
#
loop_
_entity_poly.entity_id
_entity_poly.type
_entity_poly.pdbx_seq_one_letter_code
_entity_poly.pdbx_strand_id
1 'polypeptide(L)'
;MRLELLNCPNCHAPLDYSPGQTLCICLYCNSTIRIHHDTSQPAATTEKQLSTADMAEIKELLLAGQMDTAVQRYQQIAHCHQSEAQAAIATLSNQISFKALRQQQLSRGGLIFFVILLVGLAWALVGGLTGQLHPVIAIAITVFALLYIALFGKGFLISLRYLRAANGVATVQHFTRISSSQTGRRTFHLFRIIVEVQPEPGAPFQMEMLLPVRDRSVDKLHQGTRFGVKFLPGDENSVIFNKLLPEQ
;
A
#
# COMPACT_ATOMS: atom_id res chain seq x y z
N MET A 1 8.90 6.16 17.79
CA MET A 1 9.37 4.89 18.40
C MET A 1 9.88 4.03 17.26
N ARG A 2 11.18 3.71 17.21
CA ARG A 2 11.76 2.86 16.16
C ARG A 2 11.24 1.45 16.42
N LEU A 3 10.42 0.91 15.52
CA LEU A 3 10.10 -0.52 15.52
C LEU A 3 11.43 -1.24 15.26
N GLU A 4 11.89 -2.06 16.20
CA GLU A 4 13.00 -2.98 15.94
C GLU A 4 12.59 -3.87 14.75
N LEU A 5 13.42 -3.89 13.71
CA LEU A 5 13.15 -4.69 12.52
C LEU A 5 13.33 -6.17 12.87
N LEU A 6 12.23 -6.84 13.20
CA LEU A 6 12.19 -8.29 13.33
C LEU A 6 12.07 -8.89 11.92
N ASN A 7 12.95 -9.83 11.59
CA ASN A 7 12.96 -10.49 10.29
C ASN A 7 12.29 -11.87 10.37
N CYS A 8 11.67 -12.28 9.28
CA CYS A 8 11.08 -13.61 9.16
C CYS A 8 12.17 -14.68 9.23
N PRO A 9 12.10 -15.66 10.14
CA PRO A 9 13.11 -16.71 10.24
C PRO A 9 13.13 -17.65 9.01
N ASN A 10 12.06 -17.72 8.22
CA ASN A 10 12.00 -18.57 7.03
C ASN A 10 12.58 -17.91 5.75
N CYS A 11 12.35 -16.61 5.56
CA CYS A 11 12.72 -15.92 4.31
C CYS A 11 13.52 -14.62 4.51
N HIS A 12 13.86 -14.30 5.76
CA HIS A 12 14.59 -13.10 6.18
C HIS A 12 13.93 -11.76 5.86
N ALA A 13 12.71 -11.76 5.31
CA ALA A 13 11.99 -10.55 4.98
C ALA A 13 11.49 -9.82 6.25
N PRO A 14 11.38 -8.48 6.22
CA PRO A 14 10.94 -7.70 7.36
C PRO A 14 9.50 -8.06 7.76
N LEU A 15 9.28 -8.22 9.06
CA LEU A 15 7.96 -8.43 9.66
C LEU A 15 7.41 -7.10 10.17
N ASP A 16 6.13 -6.89 9.91
CA ASP A 16 5.39 -5.73 10.40
C ASP A 16 4.33 -6.26 11.38
N TYR A 17 4.51 -5.91 12.65
CA TYR A 17 3.75 -6.40 13.80
C TYR A 17 3.51 -5.26 14.79
N SER A 18 2.42 -5.37 15.57
CA SER A 18 2.09 -4.40 16.61
C SER A 18 2.73 -4.80 17.96
N PRO A 19 3.08 -3.84 18.84
CA PRO A 19 3.58 -4.16 20.18
C PRO A 19 2.62 -5.10 20.94
N GLY A 20 3.15 -6.15 21.55
CA GLY A 20 2.37 -7.18 22.25
C GLY A 20 1.72 -8.25 21.34
N GLN A 21 1.85 -8.15 20.02
CA GLN A 21 1.38 -9.18 19.09
C GLN A 21 2.27 -10.43 19.22
N THR A 22 1.67 -11.59 19.49
CA THR A 22 2.37 -12.89 19.61
C THR A 22 2.40 -13.66 18.29
N LEU A 23 1.54 -13.31 17.33
CA LEU A 23 1.39 -14.06 16.08
C LEU A 23 1.21 -13.10 14.91
N CYS A 24 1.99 -13.26 13.84
CA CYS A 24 1.86 -12.48 12.61
C CYS A 24 2.02 -13.37 11.36
N ILE A 25 1.62 -12.85 10.19
CA ILE A 25 1.76 -13.55 8.91
C ILE A 25 2.83 -12.85 8.09
N CYS A 26 3.87 -13.59 7.69
CA CYS A 26 4.85 -13.10 6.75
C CYS A 26 4.24 -13.04 5.35
N LEU A 27 4.00 -11.84 4.85
CA LEU A 27 3.45 -11.57 3.52
C LEU A 27 4.31 -12.06 2.33
N TYR A 28 5.57 -12.44 2.57
CA TYR A 28 6.52 -12.87 1.53
C TYR A 28 6.44 -14.35 1.25
N CYS A 29 6.73 -15.15 2.27
CA CYS A 29 6.70 -16.59 2.16
C CYS A 29 5.33 -17.17 2.51
N ASN A 30 4.42 -16.43 3.15
CA ASN A 30 3.15 -16.90 3.75
C ASN A 30 3.34 -17.75 5.03
N SER A 31 4.47 -17.63 5.72
CA SER A 31 4.64 -18.26 7.04
C SER A 31 3.87 -17.53 8.14
N THR A 32 3.18 -18.27 8.99
CA THR A 32 2.75 -17.85 10.32
C THR A 32 3.96 -17.83 11.25
N ILE A 33 4.24 -16.67 11.83
CA ILE A 33 5.40 -16.42 12.69
C ILE A 33 4.92 -16.12 14.09
N ARG A 34 5.43 -16.87 15.08
CA ARG A 34 5.27 -16.57 16.50
C ARG A 34 6.38 -15.63 16.96
N ILE A 35 5.98 -14.61 17.72
CA ILE A 35 6.86 -13.60 18.30
C ILE A 35 6.91 -13.85 19.80
N HIS A 36 8.12 -14.09 20.30
CA HIS A 36 8.41 -14.28 21.72
C HIS A 36 8.93 -12.96 22.29
N HIS A 37 8.28 -12.47 23.35
CA HIS A 37 8.61 -11.18 24.00
C HIS A 37 9.44 -11.36 25.29
N ASP A 38 9.99 -12.56 25.53
CA ASP A 38 10.62 -12.94 26.81
C ASP A 38 12.00 -12.30 27.06
N THR A 39 12.56 -11.61 26.07
CA THR A 39 13.90 -11.01 26.14
C THR A 39 13.89 -9.53 25.82
N SER A 40 14.96 -8.81 26.19
CA SER A 40 15.17 -7.40 25.84
C SER A 40 15.13 -7.11 24.33
N GLN A 41 15.18 -8.16 23.51
CA GLN A 41 14.93 -8.14 22.06
C GLN A 41 13.87 -9.20 21.72
N PRO A 42 12.87 -8.90 20.90
CA PRO A 42 11.87 -9.88 20.46
C PRO A 42 12.51 -10.94 19.55
N ALA A 43 12.11 -12.19 19.71
CA ALA A 43 12.55 -13.30 18.85
C ALA A 43 11.38 -13.82 18.00
N ALA A 44 11.67 -14.26 16.77
CA ALA A 44 10.67 -14.80 15.85
C ALA A 44 10.94 -16.28 15.54
N THR A 45 9.91 -17.11 15.56
CA THR A 45 9.96 -18.52 15.14
C THR A 45 8.86 -18.82 14.13
N THR A 46 9.17 -19.61 13.09
CA THR A 46 8.16 -20.10 12.15
C THR A 46 7.31 -21.18 12.81
N GLU A 47 5.99 -21.00 12.87
CA GLU A 47 5.08 -22.05 13.33
C GLU A 47 4.61 -22.93 12.19
N LYS A 48 4.12 -22.29 11.13
CA LYS A 48 3.46 -22.98 10.02
C LYS A 48 3.65 -22.19 8.75
N GLN A 49 3.83 -22.90 7.65
CA GLN A 49 3.83 -22.33 6.31
C GLN A 49 2.43 -22.50 5.71
N LEU A 50 1.73 -21.40 5.41
CA LEU A 50 0.42 -21.45 4.76
C LEU A 50 0.60 -21.73 3.28
N SER A 51 -0.36 -22.45 2.67
CA SER A 51 -0.35 -22.66 1.23
C SER A 51 -0.69 -21.36 0.50
N THR A 52 -0.27 -21.24 -0.76
CA THR A 52 -0.60 -20.08 -1.60
C THR A 52 -2.11 -19.96 -1.82
N ALA A 53 -2.82 -21.09 -1.92
CA ALA A 53 -4.27 -21.12 -2.09
C ALA A 53 -5.00 -20.58 -0.85
N ASP A 54 -4.60 -21.04 0.34
CA ASP A 54 -5.15 -20.57 1.62
C ASP A 54 -4.98 -19.06 1.80
N MET A 55 -3.79 -18.54 1.49
CA MET A 55 -3.54 -17.10 1.59
C MET A 55 -4.26 -16.29 0.52
N ALA A 56 -4.46 -16.84 -0.68
CA ALA A 56 -5.25 -16.17 -1.71
C ALA A 56 -6.69 -15.99 -1.23
N GLU A 57 -7.29 -17.04 -0.68
CA GLU A 57 -8.65 -17.00 -0.12
C GLU A 57 -8.79 -15.98 1.01
N ILE A 58 -7.86 -15.96 1.98
CA ILE A 58 -7.85 -14.97 3.06
C ILE A 58 -7.78 -13.54 2.50
N LYS A 59 -6.91 -13.30 1.50
CA LYS A 59 -6.77 -11.99 0.88
C LYS A 59 -8.03 -11.57 0.12
N GLU A 60 -8.69 -12.49 -0.56
CA GLU A 60 -9.96 -12.23 -1.25
C GLU A 60 -11.06 -11.82 -0.27
N LEU A 61 -11.21 -12.53 0.85
CA LEU A 61 -12.15 -12.18 1.93
C LEU A 61 -11.87 -10.78 2.49
N LEU A 62 -10.59 -10.45 2.72
CA LEU A 62 -10.19 -9.12 3.20
C LEU A 62 -10.51 -8.00 2.19
N LEU A 63 -10.28 -8.24 0.90
CA LEU A 63 -10.62 -7.28 -0.16
C LEU A 63 -12.13 -7.10 -0.32
N ALA A 64 -12.92 -8.13 -0.02
CA ALA A 64 -14.38 -8.07 0.01
C ALA A 64 -14.95 -7.41 1.28
N GLY A 65 -14.11 -7.00 2.23
CA GLY A 65 -14.54 -6.43 3.51
C GLY A 65 -15.08 -7.46 4.52
N GLN A 66 -14.91 -8.76 4.25
CA GLN A 66 -15.40 -9.86 5.08
C GLN A 66 -14.37 -10.25 6.15
N MET A 67 -14.09 -9.32 7.07
CA MET A 67 -13.06 -9.47 8.11
C MET A 67 -13.29 -10.71 9.00
N ASP A 68 -14.52 -10.89 9.49
CA ASP A 68 -14.83 -11.98 10.43
C ASP A 68 -14.65 -13.36 9.77
N THR A 69 -15.05 -13.50 8.50
CA THR A 69 -14.85 -14.72 7.73
C THR A 69 -13.36 -14.99 7.49
N ALA A 70 -12.56 -13.95 7.20
CA ALA A 70 -11.11 -14.08 7.04
C ALA A 70 -10.43 -14.55 8.36
N VAL A 71 -10.87 -14.02 9.51
CA VAL A 71 -10.39 -14.44 10.84
C VAL A 71 -10.72 -15.91 11.10
N GLN A 72 -11.97 -16.32 10.86
CA GLN A 72 -12.38 -17.72 11.04
C GLN A 72 -11.58 -18.66 10.12
N ARG A 73 -11.39 -18.27 8.85
CA ARG A 73 -10.62 -19.06 7.89
C ARG A 73 -9.16 -19.21 8.32
N TYR A 74 -8.53 -18.12 8.73
CA TYR A 74 -7.16 -18.15 9.25
C TYR A 74 -7.05 -18.98 10.53
N GLN A 75 -8.00 -18.87 11.45
CA GLN A 75 -8.03 -19.66 12.68
C GLN A 75 -8.08 -21.16 12.40
N GLN A 76 -8.93 -21.58 11.46
CA GLN A 76 -9.05 -22.99 11.05
C GLN A 76 -7.75 -23.54 10.47
N ILE A 77 -7.04 -22.74 9.67
CA ILE A 77 -5.82 -23.17 8.98
C ILE A 77 -4.60 -23.11 9.92
N ALA A 78 -4.48 -22.06 10.74
CA ALA A 78 -3.32 -21.84 11.61
C ALA A 78 -3.45 -22.51 12.98
N HIS A 79 -4.64 -23.00 13.35
CA HIS A 79 -4.94 -23.60 14.67
C HIS A 79 -4.55 -22.71 15.86
N CYS A 80 -4.76 -21.40 15.73
CA CYS A 80 -4.44 -20.42 16.76
C CYS A 80 -5.69 -19.96 17.55
N HIS A 81 -5.47 -19.23 18.63
CA HIS A 81 -6.57 -18.62 19.38
C HIS A 81 -7.24 -17.49 18.56
N GLN A 82 -8.54 -17.28 18.78
CA GLN A 82 -9.33 -16.28 18.06
C GLN A 82 -8.74 -14.87 18.17
N SER A 83 -8.23 -14.49 19.36
CA SER A 83 -7.59 -13.18 19.58
C SER A 83 -6.31 -13.01 18.76
N GLU A 84 -5.47 -14.06 18.68
CA GLU A 84 -4.26 -14.06 17.86
C GLU A 84 -4.61 -13.98 16.36
N ALA A 85 -5.61 -14.76 15.93
CA ALA A 85 -6.11 -14.73 14.56
C ALA A 85 -6.61 -13.33 14.18
N GLN A 86 -7.41 -12.70 15.05
CA GLN A 86 -7.93 -11.35 14.83
C GLN A 86 -6.80 -10.32 14.72
N ALA A 87 -5.79 -10.38 15.60
CA ALA A 87 -4.64 -9.48 15.54
C ALA A 87 -3.81 -9.69 14.26
N ALA A 88 -3.51 -10.93 13.90
CA ALA A 88 -2.75 -11.25 12.69
C ALA A 88 -3.47 -10.75 11.42
N ILE A 89 -4.78 -10.98 11.33
CA ILE A 89 -5.59 -10.58 10.18
C ILE A 89 -5.85 -9.08 10.14
N ALA A 90 -6.01 -8.40 11.28
CA ALA A 90 -6.09 -6.95 11.34
C ALA A 90 -4.80 -6.29 10.85
N THR A 91 -3.63 -6.78 11.29
CA THR A 91 -2.32 -6.31 10.82
C THR A 91 -2.16 -6.56 9.32
N LEU A 92 -2.52 -7.75 8.84
CA LEU A 92 -2.52 -8.09 7.40
C LEU A 92 -3.43 -7.15 6.58
N SER A 93 -4.65 -6.90 7.06
CA SER A 93 -5.61 -6.01 6.40
C SER A 93 -5.12 -4.56 6.36
N ASN A 94 -4.52 -4.07 7.45
CA ASN A 94 -3.90 -2.74 7.46
C ASN A 94 -2.76 -2.63 6.44
N GLN A 95 -1.96 -3.68 6.29
CA GLN A 95 -0.89 -3.71 5.30
C GLN A 95 -1.42 -3.73 3.86
N ILE A 96 -2.48 -4.49 3.58
CA ILE A 96 -3.06 -4.59 2.24
C ILE A 96 -3.88 -3.33 1.90
N SER A 97 -4.84 -2.96 2.75
CA SER A 97 -5.83 -1.92 2.46
C SER A 97 -5.24 -0.52 2.60
N PHE A 98 -4.49 -0.27 3.67
CA PHE A 98 -4.12 1.09 4.04
C PHE A 98 -2.96 1.63 3.20
N LYS A 99 -1.95 0.79 2.90
CA LYS A 99 -0.85 1.16 1.99
C LYS A 99 -1.36 1.36 0.56
N ALA A 100 -2.21 0.45 0.06
CA ALA A 100 -2.75 0.56 -1.29
C ALA A 100 -3.61 1.82 -1.49
N LEU A 101 -4.53 2.12 -0.56
CA LEU A 101 -5.41 3.28 -0.68
C LEU A 101 -4.68 4.61 -0.43
N ARG A 102 -3.82 4.70 0.60
CA ARG A 102 -3.18 5.99 0.95
C ARG A 102 -2.05 6.39 0.01
N GLN A 103 -1.41 5.45 -0.68
CA GLN A 103 -0.31 5.76 -1.60
C GLN A 103 -0.78 5.94 -3.05
N GLN A 104 -2.09 5.85 -3.33
CA GLN A 104 -2.61 6.16 -4.65
C GLN A 104 -2.45 7.67 -4.94
N GLN A 105 -1.59 7.97 -5.90
CA GLN A 105 -1.51 9.29 -6.49
C GLN A 105 -2.78 9.57 -7.29
N LEU A 106 -3.25 10.81 -7.23
CA LEU A 106 -4.30 11.25 -8.14
C LEU A 106 -3.75 11.20 -9.57
N SER A 107 -4.56 10.66 -10.48
CA SER A 107 -4.28 10.79 -11.90
C SER A 107 -4.21 12.27 -12.29
N ARG A 108 -3.57 12.61 -13.42
CA ARG A 108 -3.52 14.00 -13.91
C ARG A 108 -4.93 14.60 -14.03
N GLY A 109 -5.90 13.81 -14.50
CA GLY A 109 -7.30 14.21 -14.55
C GLY A 109 -7.91 14.44 -13.16
N GLY A 110 -7.63 13.55 -12.20
CA GLY A 110 -8.04 13.73 -10.81
C GLY A 110 -7.46 14.98 -10.15
N LEU A 111 -6.21 15.33 -10.47
CA LEU A 111 -5.57 16.56 -9.98
C LEU A 111 -6.22 17.82 -10.56
N ILE A 112 -6.50 17.85 -11.86
CA ILE A 112 -7.22 18.96 -12.50
C ILE A 112 -8.63 19.10 -11.91
N PHE A 113 -9.35 17.99 -11.76
CA PHE A 113 -10.68 17.98 -11.16
C PHE A 113 -10.67 18.51 -9.71
N PHE A 114 -9.66 18.12 -8.92
CA PHE A 114 -9.49 18.63 -7.56
C PHE A 114 -9.29 20.15 -7.54
N VAL A 115 -8.49 20.70 -8.47
CA VAL A 115 -8.30 22.17 -8.60
C VAL A 115 -9.61 22.86 -8.99
N ILE A 116 -10.35 22.33 -9.95
CA ILE A 116 -11.67 22.86 -10.34
C ILE A 116 -12.62 22.89 -9.13
N LEU A 117 -12.59 21.84 -8.30
CA LEU A 117 -13.41 21.73 -7.12
C LEU A 117 -13.03 22.75 -6.03
N LEU A 118 -11.74 23.05 -5.85
CA LEU A 118 -11.29 24.13 -4.97
C LEU A 118 -11.76 25.52 -5.46
N VAL A 119 -11.66 25.77 -6.76
CA VAL A 119 -12.15 27.01 -7.37
C VAL A 119 -13.67 27.11 -7.24
N GLY A 120 -14.40 26.02 -7.48
CA GLY A 120 -15.85 25.94 -7.32
C GLY A 120 -16.30 26.17 -5.88
N LEU A 121 -15.56 25.65 -4.89
CA LEU A 121 -15.79 25.91 -3.48
C LEU A 121 -15.62 27.40 -3.14
N ALA A 122 -14.50 28.01 -3.57
CA ALA A 122 -14.26 29.44 -3.35
C ALA A 122 -15.36 30.30 -4.00
N TRP A 123 -15.74 29.97 -5.24
CA TRP A 123 -16.81 30.64 -5.95
C TRP A 123 -18.17 30.51 -5.25
N ALA A 124 -18.53 29.31 -4.77
CA ALA A 124 -19.77 29.08 -4.03
C ALA A 124 -19.82 29.87 -2.71
N LEU A 125 -18.70 29.95 -1.99
CA LEU A 125 -18.60 30.74 -0.75
C LEU A 125 -18.76 32.24 -1.03
N VAL A 126 -18.04 32.78 -2.01
CA VAL A 126 -18.12 34.22 -2.37
C VAL A 126 -19.50 34.57 -2.94
N GLY A 127 -20.04 33.73 -3.84
CA GLY A 127 -21.37 33.92 -4.43
C GLY A 127 -22.50 33.84 -3.39
N GLY A 128 -22.36 32.94 -2.41
CA GLY A 128 -23.29 32.82 -1.29
C GLY A 128 -23.25 34.04 -0.36
N LEU A 129 -22.05 34.54 -0.04
CA LEU A 129 -21.88 35.73 0.81
C LEU A 129 -22.36 37.04 0.14
N THR A 130 -22.17 37.15 -1.17
CA THR A 130 -22.58 38.34 -1.96
C THR A 130 -24.04 38.31 -2.41
N GLY A 131 -24.76 37.20 -2.16
CA GLY A 131 -26.13 37.01 -2.61
C GLY A 131 -26.28 36.80 -4.13
N GLN A 132 -25.17 36.62 -4.86
CA GLN A 132 -25.18 36.34 -6.29
C GLN A 132 -25.60 34.90 -6.61
N LEU A 133 -25.47 33.98 -5.64
CA LEU A 133 -25.82 32.57 -5.78
C LEU A 133 -26.96 32.20 -4.83
N HIS A 134 -27.92 31.41 -5.31
CA HIS A 134 -29.01 30.90 -4.48
C HIS A 134 -28.44 30.07 -3.30
N PRO A 135 -28.89 30.29 -2.06
CA PRO A 135 -28.24 29.72 -0.86
C PRO A 135 -28.19 28.19 -0.88
N VAL A 136 -29.25 27.52 -1.36
CA VAL A 136 -29.30 26.06 -1.45
C VAL A 136 -28.23 25.50 -2.40
N ILE A 137 -27.98 26.18 -3.53
CA ILE A 137 -26.95 25.76 -4.50
C ILE A 137 -25.55 25.97 -3.88
N ALA A 138 -25.33 27.11 -3.22
CA ALA A 138 -24.10 27.40 -2.50
C ALA A 138 -23.77 26.32 -1.46
N ILE A 139 -24.76 25.93 -0.65
CA ILE A 139 -24.62 24.88 0.37
C ILE A 139 -24.32 23.52 -0.29
N ALA A 140 -25.06 23.14 -1.33
CA ALA A 140 -24.86 21.86 -2.01
C ALA A 140 -23.45 21.72 -2.60
N ILE A 141 -22.96 22.75 -3.30
CA ILE A 141 -21.60 22.78 -3.86
C ILE A 141 -20.56 22.72 -2.73
N THR A 142 -20.78 23.48 -1.66
CA THR A 142 -19.86 23.53 -0.51
C THR A 142 -19.73 22.16 0.16
N VAL A 143 -20.86 21.51 0.48
CA VAL A 143 -20.87 20.18 1.12
C VAL A 143 -20.22 19.14 0.21
N PHE A 144 -20.57 19.14 -1.08
CA PHE A 144 -19.96 18.22 -2.05
C PHE A 144 -18.45 18.41 -2.14
N ALA A 145 -17.99 19.66 -2.23
CA ALA A 145 -16.57 19.98 -2.30
C ALA A 145 -15.83 19.59 -1.02
N LEU A 146 -16.37 19.90 0.16
CA LEU A 146 -15.78 19.52 1.44
C LEU A 146 -15.68 18.00 1.60
N LEU A 147 -16.73 17.25 1.22
CA LEU A 147 -16.71 15.79 1.24
C LEU A 147 -15.60 15.24 0.31
N TYR A 148 -15.49 15.78 -0.90
CA TYR A 148 -14.44 15.36 -1.83
C TYR A 148 -13.03 15.70 -1.33
N ILE A 149 -12.83 16.89 -0.74
CA ILE A 149 -11.56 17.28 -0.12
C ILE A 149 -11.23 16.37 1.06
N ALA A 150 -12.20 16.00 1.89
CA ALA A 150 -11.99 15.09 3.00
C ALA A 150 -11.54 13.69 2.54
N LEU A 151 -12.11 13.19 1.45
CA LEU A 151 -11.77 11.87 0.89
C LEU A 151 -10.43 11.87 0.13
N PHE A 152 -10.19 12.88 -0.72
CA PHE A 152 -9.08 12.88 -1.68
C PHE A 152 -7.96 13.87 -1.38
N GLY A 153 -8.13 14.75 -0.39
CA GLY A 153 -7.16 15.82 -0.08
C GLY A 153 -5.77 15.28 0.25
N LYS A 154 -5.67 14.14 0.93
CA LYS A 154 -4.37 13.48 1.18
C LYS A 154 -3.68 13.03 -0.12
N GLY A 155 -4.44 12.45 -1.05
CA GLY A 155 -3.92 12.06 -2.37
C GLY A 155 -3.43 13.27 -3.17
N PHE A 156 -4.13 14.40 -3.08
CA PHE A 156 -3.71 15.67 -3.68
C PHE A 156 -2.42 16.22 -3.08
N LEU A 157 -2.31 16.27 -1.74
CA LEU A 157 -1.10 16.71 -1.05
C LEU A 157 0.10 15.81 -1.39
N ILE A 158 -0.10 14.50 -1.44
CA ILE A 158 0.92 13.55 -1.90
C ILE A 158 1.32 13.89 -3.33
N SER A 159 0.35 14.02 -4.25
CA SER A 159 0.63 14.33 -5.66
C SER A 159 1.43 15.63 -5.83
N LEU A 160 1.08 16.69 -5.08
CA LEU A 160 1.86 17.93 -5.03
C LEU A 160 3.27 17.73 -4.49
N ARG A 161 3.42 16.95 -3.41
CA ARG A 161 4.73 16.61 -2.82
C ARG A 161 5.64 15.95 -3.86
N TYR A 162 5.09 15.05 -4.68
CA TYR A 162 5.82 14.36 -5.75
C TYR A 162 6.09 15.19 -7.01
N LEU A 163 5.59 16.42 -7.13
CA LEU A 163 6.02 17.34 -8.19
C LEU A 163 7.50 17.72 -8.03
N ARG A 164 8.01 17.70 -6.80
CA ARG A 164 9.43 17.97 -6.47
C ARG A 164 10.25 16.69 -6.26
N ALA A 165 9.70 15.52 -6.60
CA ALA A 165 10.41 14.26 -6.42
C ALA A 165 11.61 14.16 -7.38
N ALA A 166 12.72 13.62 -6.86
CA ALA A 166 13.86 13.22 -7.66
C ALA A 166 13.53 11.96 -8.46
N ASN A 167 14.20 11.79 -9.61
CA ASN A 167 14.11 10.55 -10.39
C ASN A 167 15.26 9.63 -10.02
N GLY A 168 15.03 8.32 -10.15
CA GLY A 168 16.05 7.29 -9.97
C GLY A 168 15.74 6.06 -10.81
N VAL A 169 16.66 5.10 -10.79
CA VAL A 169 16.47 3.79 -11.42
C VAL A 169 16.39 2.74 -10.32
N ALA A 170 15.32 1.97 -10.30
CA ALA A 170 15.15 0.84 -9.39
C ALA A 170 15.47 -0.47 -10.10
N THR A 171 16.19 -1.35 -9.41
CA THR A 171 16.49 -2.72 -9.85
C THR A 171 15.78 -3.70 -8.94
N VAL A 172 15.00 -4.64 -9.51
CA VAL A 172 14.28 -5.65 -8.74
C VAL A 172 15.26 -6.66 -8.14
N GLN A 173 15.30 -6.74 -6.81
CA GLN A 173 16.09 -7.74 -6.08
C GLN A 173 15.24 -8.98 -5.79
N HIS A 174 14.04 -8.79 -5.24
CA HIS A 174 13.10 -9.87 -4.96
C HIS A 174 11.67 -9.44 -5.30
N PHE A 175 10.81 -10.39 -5.66
CA PHE A 175 9.39 -10.13 -5.88
C PHE A 175 8.53 -11.32 -5.51
N THR A 176 7.30 -11.04 -5.07
CA THR A 176 6.27 -12.05 -4.84
C THR A 176 4.91 -11.53 -5.27
N ARG A 177 4.09 -12.40 -5.86
CA ARG A 177 2.72 -12.05 -6.25
C ARG A 177 1.82 -12.09 -5.02
N ILE A 178 1.23 -10.96 -4.66
CA ILE A 178 0.31 -10.86 -3.51
C ILE A 178 -1.08 -11.33 -3.91
N SER A 179 -1.62 -10.77 -4.99
CA SER A 179 -3.00 -10.99 -5.44
C SER A 179 -3.16 -10.69 -6.93
N SER A 180 -4.29 -11.09 -7.49
CA SER A 180 -4.77 -10.58 -8.77
C SER A 180 -6.15 -9.98 -8.56
N SER A 181 -6.40 -8.84 -9.21
CA SER A 181 -7.71 -8.22 -9.26
C SER A 181 -8.11 -7.99 -10.71
N GLN A 182 -9.40 -8.21 -11.00
CA GLN A 182 -9.97 -7.90 -12.30
C GLN A 182 -10.71 -6.56 -12.17
N THR A 183 -10.36 -5.59 -13.02
CA THR A 183 -11.06 -4.30 -13.11
C THR A 183 -11.59 -4.14 -14.53
N GLY A 184 -12.89 -4.40 -14.71
CA GLY A 184 -13.51 -4.49 -16.03
C GLY A 184 -12.92 -5.65 -16.84
N ARG A 185 -12.42 -5.36 -18.05
CA ARG A 185 -11.77 -6.36 -18.92
C ARG A 185 -10.27 -6.53 -18.68
N ARG A 186 -9.71 -5.87 -17.65
CA ARG A 186 -8.26 -5.86 -17.40
C ARG A 186 -7.96 -6.58 -16.11
N THR A 187 -7.02 -7.52 -16.16
CA THR A 187 -6.46 -8.19 -14.99
C THR A 187 -5.18 -7.48 -14.56
N PHE A 188 -5.10 -7.16 -13.28
CA PHE A 188 -3.95 -6.58 -12.61
C PHE A 188 -3.43 -7.57 -11.58
N HIS A 189 -2.12 -7.71 -11.51
CA HIS A 189 -1.42 -8.53 -10.54
C HIS A 189 -0.66 -7.59 -9.61
N LEU A 190 -0.94 -7.68 -8.32
CA LEU A 190 -0.24 -6.87 -7.33
C LEU A 190 0.99 -7.66 -6.87
N PHE A 191 2.18 -7.09 -7.09
CA PHE A 191 3.44 -7.65 -6.61
C PHE A 191 3.97 -6.86 -5.41
N ARG A 192 4.50 -7.56 -4.40
CA ARG A 192 5.42 -6.96 -3.43
C ARG A 192 6.81 -7.12 -4.00
N ILE A 193 7.55 -6.04 -4.14
CA ILE A 193 8.92 -6.07 -4.68
C ILE A 193 9.87 -5.37 -3.72
N ILE A 194 11.04 -6.00 -3.53
CA ILE A 194 12.21 -5.36 -2.92
C ILE A 194 13.06 -4.86 -4.08
N VAL A 195 13.34 -3.56 -4.07
CA VAL A 195 14.14 -2.92 -5.10
C VAL A 195 15.32 -2.20 -4.49
N GLU A 196 16.43 -2.22 -5.21
CA GLU A 196 17.56 -1.33 -4.96
C GLU A 196 17.41 -0.11 -5.85
N VAL A 197 17.28 1.06 -5.23
CA VAL A 197 17.11 2.33 -5.91
C VAL A 197 18.46 3.01 -6.03
N GLN A 198 18.87 3.27 -7.27
CA GLN A 198 20.01 4.08 -7.61
C GLN A 198 19.53 5.51 -7.92
N PRO A 199 19.66 6.46 -6.99
CA PRO A 199 19.31 7.85 -7.24
C PRO A 199 20.34 8.50 -8.19
N GLU A 200 19.93 9.48 -8.99
CA GLU A 200 20.88 10.25 -9.83
C GLU A 200 21.95 10.95 -8.96
N PRO A 201 21.57 11.62 -7.85
CA PRO A 201 22.49 11.96 -6.76
C PRO A 201 22.26 11.07 -5.53
N GLY A 202 23.31 10.43 -5.03
CA GLY A 202 23.30 9.77 -3.71
C GLY A 202 23.72 8.31 -3.70
N ALA A 203 23.76 7.73 -2.50
CA ALA A 203 24.05 6.32 -2.31
C ALA A 203 22.82 5.47 -2.67
N PRO A 204 23.03 4.24 -3.18
CA PRO A 204 21.93 3.30 -3.37
C PRO A 204 21.28 2.95 -2.04
N PHE A 205 19.97 2.73 -2.07
CA PHE A 205 19.21 2.26 -0.90
C PHE A 205 18.20 1.21 -1.32
N GLN A 206 17.87 0.31 -0.40
CA GLN A 206 16.86 -0.72 -0.63
C GLN A 206 15.53 -0.28 -0.06
N MET A 207 14.46 -0.56 -0.79
CA MET A 207 13.11 -0.33 -0.29
C MET A 207 12.12 -1.33 -0.84
N GLU A 208 11.03 -1.47 -0.12
CA GLU A 208 9.92 -2.36 -0.43
C GLU A 208 8.74 -1.57 -0.98
N MET A 209 8.23 -1.95 -2.15
CA MET A 209 7.04 -1.32 -2.72
C MET A 209 6.03 -2.33 -3.28
N LEU A 210 4.79 -1.85 -3.41
CA LEU A 210 3.71 -2.56 -4.10
C LEU A 210 3.65 -2.10 -5.55
N LEU A 211 3.81 -3.04 -6.49
CA LEU A 211 3.77 -2.75 -7.92
C LEU A 211 2.57 -3.46 -8.58
N PRO A 212 1.54 -2.72 -9.01
CA PRO A 212 0.48 -3.29 -9.84
C PRO A 212 0.98 -3.47 -11.28
N VAL A 213 1.06 -4.72 -11.73
CA VAL A 213 1.51 -5.11 -13.06
C VAL A 213 0.32 -5.64 -13.85
N ARG A 214 0.17 -5.21 -15.10
CA ARG A 214 -0.88 -5.74 -15.99
C ARG A 214 -0.51 -7.16 -16.41
N ASP A 215 -1.51 -8.01 -16.63
CA ASP A 215 -1.33 -9.40 -17.08
C ASP A 215 -0.28 -9.56 -18.21
N ARG A 216 -0.40 -8.78 -19.29
CA ARG A 216 0.57 -8.72 -20.42
C ARG A 216 2.01 -8.32 -20.09
N SER A 217 2.28 -7.90 -18.86
CA SER A 217 3.57 -7.40 -18.38
C SER A 217 4.12 -8.22 -17.23
N VAL A 218 3.41 -9.28 -16.80
CA VAL A 218 3.85 -10.16 -15.71
C VAL A 218 5.17 -10.85 -16.08
N ASP A 219 5.28 -11.37 -17.29
CA ASP A 219 6.48 -12.09 -17.75
C ASP A 219 7.72 -11.18 -17.89
N LYS A 220 7.53 -9.87 -17.88
CA LYS A 220 8.62 -8.89 -17.91
C LYS A 220 9.20 -8.60 -16.52
N LEU A 221 8.51 -9.01 -15.46
CA LEU A 221 8.96 -8.81 -14.09
C LEU A 221 9.79 -10.01 -13.64
N HIS A 222 11.08 -9.81 -13.56
CA HIS A 222 12.07 -10.78 -13.11
C HIS A 222 13.16 -10.11 -12.26
N GLN A 223 13.95 -10.89 -11.52
CA GLN A 223 15.08 -10.33 -10.77
C GLN A 223 16.06 -9.66 -11.73
N GLY A 224 16.51 -8.46 -11.39
CA GLY A 224 17.34 -7.61 -12.26
C GLY A 224 16.55 -6.64 -13.17
N THR A 225 15.21 -6.73 -13.23
CA THR A 225 14.40 -5.77 -14.02
C THR A 225 14.68 -4.35 -13.56
N ARG A 226 14.95 -3.44 -14.51
CA ARG A 226 15.19 -2.02 -14.23
C ARG A 226 14.00 -1.16 -14.66
N PHE A 227 13.59 -0.24 -13.81
CA PHE A 227 12.55 0.74 -14.15
C PHE A 227 12.80 2.08 -13.49
N GLY A 228 12.22 3.14 -14.08
CA GLY A 228 12.31 4.49 -13.55
C GLY A 228 11.37 4.65 -12.36
N VAL A 229 11.90 5.20 -11.28
CA VAL A 229 11.15 5.56 -10.07
C VAL A 229 11.24 7.05 -9.78
N LYS A 230 10.31 7.54 -8.96
CA LYS A 230 10.38 8.84 -8.32
C LYS A 230 10.45 8.66 -6.81
N PHE A 231 11.19 9.50 -6.12
CA PHE A 231 11.31 9.47 -4.67
C PHE A 231 11.54 10.87 -4.11
N LEU A 232 11.26 11.07 -2.83
CA LEU A 232 11.52 12.32 -2.14
C LEU A 232 12.87 12.23 -1.40
N PRO A 233 13.79 13.17 -1.63
CA PRO A 233 15.06 13.19 -0.92
C PRO A 233 14.85 13.20 0.60
N GLY A 234 15.53 12.29 1.31
CA GLY A 234 15.41 12.13 2.77
C GLY A 234 14.24 11.26 3.26
N ASP A 235 13.41 10.73 2.36
CA ASP A 235 12.31 9.81 2.69
C ASP A 235 12.42 8.54 1.82
N GLU A 236 13.24 7.57 2.25
CA GLU A 236 13.50 6.31 1.52
C GLU A 236 12.24 5.46 1.29
N ASN A 237 11.19 5.68 2.08
CA ASN A 237 9.91 4.98 1.95
C ASN A 237 8.96 5.63 0.93
N SER A 238 9.39 6.69 0.27
CA SER A 238 8.58 7.47 -0.69
C SER A 238 8.86 7.12 -2.15
N VAL A 239 9.27 5.89 -2.44
CA VAL A 239 9.55 5.49 -3.82
C VAL A 239 8.27 5.05 -4.52
N ILE A 240 8.04 5.59 -5.72
CA ILE A 240 6.91 5.26 -6.58
C ILE A 240 7.39 4.88 -7.98
N PHE A 241 6.64 4.00 -8.64
CA PHE A 241 6.86 3.67 -10.03
C PHE A 241 6.56 4.88 -10.93
N ASN A 242 7.45 5.18 -11.88
CA ASN A 242 7.29 6.28 -12.83
C ASN A 242 7.08 5.77 -14.26
N LYS A 243 8.05 5.00 -14.78
CA LYS A 243 8.01 4.48 -16.16
C LYS A 243 8.88 3.24 -16.31
N LEU A 244 8.53 2.37 -17.25
CA LEU A 244 9.44 1.32 -17.72
C LEU A 244 10.59 1.97 -18.51
N LEU A 245 11.80 1.47 -18.30
CA LEU A 245 12.96 1.83 -19.13
C LEU A 245 12.97 0.94 -20.38
N PRO A 246 13.43 1.44 -21.54
CA PRO A 246 13.66 0.59 -22.70
C PRO A 246 14.70 -0.49 -22.34
N GLU A 247 14.46 -1.72 -22.81
CA GLU A 247 15.45 -2.80 -22.70
C GLU A 247 16.73 -2.36 -23.42
N GLN A 248 17.86 -2.38 -22.69
CA GLN A 248 19.20 -2.08 -23.22
C GLN A 248 19.86 -3.34 -23.74
#